data_AF-A0A497T9U1-F1
#
_entry.id   AF-A0A497T9U1-F1
#
_cell.length_a   1.000
_cell.length_b   1.000
_cell.length_c   1.000
_cell.angle_alpha   90.00
_cell.angle_beta   90.00
_cell.angle_gamma   90.00
#
_symmetry.space_group_name_H-M   'P 1'
#
loop_
_entity.id
_entity.type
_entity.pdbx_description
1 polymer ?
#
loop_
_entity_poly.entity_id
_entity_poly.type
_entity_poly.pdbx_seq_one_letter_code
_entity_poly.pdbx_strand_id
1 'polypeptide(L)' 'MRDKNSYTRYEKTRILSARALQIAQGSPVLVKVPKRVTDPLEIAKLEWEAEVIPIDIKPKEQKSN' A
#
# COMPACT_ATOMS: atom_id res chain seq x y z
N MET A 1 -0.22 12.52 0.77
CA MET A 1 -1.11 11.36 0.56
C MET A 1 -2.53 11.86 0.73
N ARG A 2 -3.49 11.32 -0.03
CA ARG A 2 -4.91 11.61 0.18
C ARG A 2 -5.34 11.04 1.54
N ASP A 3 -6.36 11.61 2.17
CA ASP A 3 -6.88 11.07 3.43
C ASP A 3 -7.31 9.60 3.25
N LYS A 4 -6.99 8.73 4.21
CA LYS A 4 -7.37 7.30 4.19
C LYS A 4 -8.87 7.09 3.89
N ASN A 5 -9.73 7.99 4.35
CA ASN A 5 -11.18 7.95 4.13
C ASN A 5 -11.61 8.25 2.69
N SER A 6 -10.73 8.81 1.86
CA SER A 6 -11.03 9.12 0.46
C SER A 6 -10.82 7.95 -0.50
N TYR A 7 -10.12 6.88 -0.07
CA TYR A 7 -9.89 5.71 -0.91
C TYR A 7 -11.09 4.76 -0.87
N THR A 8 -11.52 4.34 -2.05
CA THR A 8 -12.47 3.25 -2.19
C THR A 8 -11.85 1.92 -1.72
N ARG A 9 -12.69 0.92 -1.42
CA ARG A 9 -12.23 -0.45 -1.13
C ARG A 9 -11.29 -0.96 -2.22
N TYR A 10 -11.59 -0.68 -3.49
CA TYR A 10 -10.80 -1.15 -4.63
C TYR A 10 -9.44 -0.49 -4.69
N GLU A 11 -9.37 0.82 -4.47
CA GLU A 11 -8.12 1.57 -4.42
C GLU A 11 -7.24 1.10 -3.27
N LYS A 12 -7.82 0.95 -2.06
CA LYS A 12 -7.12 0.41 -0.90
C LYS A 12 -6.52 -0.96 -1.19
N THR A 13 -7.32 -1.89 -1.74
CA THR A 13 -6.84 -3.22 -2.10
C THR A 13 -5.73 -3.15 -3.14
N ARG A 14 -5.86 -2.29 -4.16
CA ARG A 14 -4.86 -2.14 -5.22
C ARG A 14 -3.51 -1.66 -4.68
N ILE A 15 -3.53 -0.70 -3.75
CA ILE A 15 -2.31 -0.21 -3.07
C ILE A 15 -1.67 -1.35 -2.28
N LEU A 16 -2.44 -2.04 -1.44
CA LEU A 16 -1.93 -3.17 -0.65
C LEU A 16 -1.34 -4.28 -1.52
N SER A 17 -2.02 -4.65 -2.61
CA SER A 17 -1.53 -5.68 -3.54
C SER A 17 -0.23 -5.28 -4.24
N ALA A 18 -0.15 -4.02 -4.71
CA ALA A 18 1.06 -3.52 -5.35
C ALA A 18 2.23 -3.47 -4.36
N ARG A 19 1.99 -3.05 -3.12
CA ARG A 19 3.02 -2.99 -2.09
C ARG A 19 3.48 -4.37 -1.64
N ALA A 20 2.56 -5.32 -1.46
CA ALA A 20 2.89 -6.71 -1.14
C ALA A 20 3.80 -7.33 -2.22
N LEU A 21 3.52 -7.04 -3.51
CA LEU A 21 4.38 -7.50 -4.61
C LEU A 21 5.80 -6.91 -4.52
N GLN A 22 5.94 -5.62 -4.21
CA GLN A 22 7.26 -4.99 -4.04
C GLN A 22 8.06 -5.67 -2.92
N ILE A 23 7.41 -5.96 -1.79
CA ILE A 23 8.04 -6.64 -0.65
C ILE A 23 8.46 -8.07 -1.06
N ALA A 24 7.60 -8.79 -1.78
CA ALA A 24 7.91 -10.12 -2.29
C ALA A 24 9.12 -10.12 -3.26
N GLN A 25 9.35 -9.00 -3.96
CA GLN A 25 10.51 -8.79 -4.83
C GLN A 25 11.78 -8.35 -4.07
N GLY A 26 11.74 -8.27 -2.74
CA GLY A 26 12.88 -7.87 -1.91
C GLY A 26 13.02 -6.34 -1.71
N SER A 27 11.95 -5.58 -1.94
CA SER A 27 11.93 -4.13 -1.62
C SER A 27 12.08 -3.91 -0.12
N PRO A 28 12.86 -2.90 0.32
CA PRO A 28 13.02 -2.61 1.73
C PRO A 28 11.70 -2.17 2.38
N VAL A 29 11.45 -2.74 3.55
CA VAL A 29 10.28 -2.43 4.38
C VAL A 29 10.63 -1.29 5.32
N LEU A 30 9.74 -0.29 5.42
CA LEU A 30 9.97 0.92 6.22
C LEU A 30 9.47 0.78 7.67
N VAL A 31 8.70 -0.26 7.98
CA VAL A 31 8.24 -0.60 9.33
C VAL A 31 9.09 -1.69 9.98
N LYS A 32 9.14 -1.68 11.32
CA LYS A 32 9.70 -2.80 12.08
C LYS A 32 8.80 -4.02 11.96
N VAL A 33 9.15 -4.92 11.05
CA VAL A 33 8.43 -6.19 10.89
C VAL A 33 8.71 -7.08 12.11
N PRO A 34 7.68 -7.56 12.82
CA PRO A 34 7.88 -8.58 13.85
C PRO A 34 8.46 -9.83 13.19
N LYS A 35 9.48 -10.47 13.79
CA LYS A 35 10.17 -11.66 13.23
C LYS A 35 9.26 -12.86 12.88
N ARG A 36 7.98 -12.82 13.25
CA ARG A 36 6.96 -13.85 12.96
C ARG A 36 6.16 -13.58 11.69
N VAL A 37 6.20 -12.37 11.15
CA VAL A 37 5.40 -11.99 9.98
C VAL A 37 6.29 -12.09 8.74
N THR A 38 6.10 -13.16 7.98
CA THR A 38 6.82 -13.40 6.72
C THR A 38 5.94 -13.14 5.50
N ASP A 39 4.63 -12.95 5.68
CA ASP A 39 3.69 -12.70 4.58
C ASP A 39 3.81 -11.24 4.10
N PRO A 40 4.21 -11.00 2.83
CA PRO A 40 4.29 -9.67 2.25
C PRO A 40 3.00 -8.86 2.37
N LEU A 41 1.83 -9.51 2.36
CA LEU A 41 0.54 -8.83 2.48
C LEU A 41 0.31 -8.27 3.88
N GLU A 42 0.68 -9.01 4.91
CA GLU A 42 0.59 -8.53 6.30
C GLU A 42 1.54 -7.36 6.54
N ILE A 43 2.76 -7.44 5.99
CA ILE A 43 3.73 -6.34 6.05
C ILE A 43 3.17 -5.08 5.37
N ALA A 44 2.57 -5.23 4.18
CA ALA A 44 1.93 -4.11 3.49
C ALA A 44 0.77 -3.51 4.30
N LYS A 45 -0.03 -4.33 5.01
CA LYS A 45 -1.09 -3.83 5.91
C LYS A 45 -0.52 -3.03 7.09
N LEU A 46 0.55 -3.51 7.69
CA LEU A 46 1.24 -2.80 8.79
C LEU A 46 1.76 -1.42 8.32
N GLU A 47 2.35 -1.36 7.13
CA GLU A 47 2.77 -0.08 6.55
C GLU A 47 1.58 0.85 6.25
N TRP A 48 0.43 0.31 5.84
CA TRP A 48 -0.79 1.09 5.59
C TRP A 48 -1.33 1.70 6.88
N GLU A 49 -1.36 0.92 7.96
CA GLU A 49 -1.78 1.38 9.28
C GLU A 49 -0.84 2.48 9.80
N ALA A 50 0.47 2.31 9.61
CA ALA A 50 1.50 3.27 10.00
C ALA A 50 1.64 4.49 9.05
N GLU A 51 0.89 4.57 7.95
CA GLU A 51 0.92 5.68 6.97
C GLU A 51 2.28 5.92 6.29
N VAL A 52 3.12 4.89 6.21
CA VAL A 52 4.46 4.97 5.61
C VAL A 52 4.54 4.32 4.23
N ILE A 53 3.40 3.96 3.62
CA ILE A 53 3.40 3.33 2.30
C ILE A 53 3.90 4.33 1.24
N PRO A 54 4.95 3.98 0.47
CA PRO A 54 5.59 4.89 -0.48
C PRO A 54 4.86 4.97 -1.84
N ILE A 55 3.63 4.45 -1.95
CA ILE A 55 2.85 4.44 -3.19
C ILE A 55 1.46 5.03 -2.96
N ASP A 56 0.94 5.75 -3.95
CA ASP A 56 -0.38 6.39 -3.93
C ASP A 56 -1.08 6.17 -5.28
N ILE A 57 -2.41 6.23 -5.30
CA ILE A 57 -3.21 6.13 -6.52
C ILE A 57 -3.47 7.54 -7.04
N LYS A 58 -3.02 7.78 -8.28
CA LYS A 58 -3.44 8.97 -9.02
C LYS A 58 -4.85 8.75 -9.56
N PRO A 59 -5.84 9.60 -9.21
CA PRO A 59 -7.14 9.55 -9.86
C PRO A 59 -6.93 9.79 -11.35
N LYS A 60 -7.62 9.03 -12.20
CA LYS A 60 -7.65 9.32 -13.63
C LYS A 60 -8.27 10.72 -13.79
N GLU A 61 -7.54 11.63 -14.42
CA GLU A 61 -8.15 12.82 -15.01
C GLU A 61 -9.25 12.33 -15.96
N GLN A 62 -10.50 12.65 -15.63
CA GLN A 62 -11.57 12.55 -16.59
C GLN A 62 -11.26 13.61 -17.65
N LYS A 63 -10.64 13.20 -18.75
CA LYS A 63 -10.59 14.05 -19.94
C LYS A 63 -12.03 14.24 -20.38
N SER A 64 -12.61 15.38 -20.02
CA SER A 64 -13.82 15.91 -20.64
C SER A 64 -13.50 16.04 -22.12
N ASN A 65 -14.15 15.21 -22.92
CA ASN A 65 -14.07 15.22 -24.37
C ASN A 65 -15.31 15.93 -24.93
#